data_AF-T0LD06-F1
#
_entry.id   AF-T0LD06-F1
#
_cell.length_a   1.000
_cell.length_b   1.000
_cell.length_c   1.000
_cell.angle_alpha   90.00
_cell.angle_beta   90.00
_cell.angle_gamma   90.00
#
_symmetry.space_group_name_H-M   'P 1'
#
loop_
_entity.id
_entity.type
_entity.pdbx_description
1 polymer ?
#
loop_
_entity_poly.entity_id
_entity_poly.type
_entity_poly.pdbx_seq_one_letter_code
_entity_poly.pdbx_strand_id
1 'polypeptide(L)'
;MFKYVGKNVMLHYYDVRFNPDVNRKNIFDTFMRAYLERKSEFPDIAFDGINMLVASQKFPNKSLKLGKERVITIDISYKNSYDMNDFNKGVDMSQHIQCLEVICRYWQLLNAVSDRQKVFENKSDGEVSSIIDLKIGLAHNIKLTSCGFYLNVDTAFAGFYKSIPLTQVIEAIFLENKRLNQRPDRRDGNNSRRRDEYVDLSREYLMKIFGII
;
A
#
# COMPACT_ATOMS: atom_id res chain seq x y z
N MET A 1 16.90 11.09 10.24
CA MET A 1 16.36 12.06 9.27
C MET A 1 17.47 12.47 8.30
N PHE A 2 17.25 12.36 7.00
CA PHE A 2 18.29 12.61 5.98
C PHE A 2 18.03 13.92 5.24
N LYS A 3 19.02 14.82 5.23
CA LYS A 3 18.95 16.10 4.51
C LYS A 3 19.17 15.88 3.01
N TYR A 4 18.36 16.52 2.17
CA TYR A 4 18.65 16.60 0.75
C TYR A 4 19.88 17.48 0.48
N VAL A 5 20.90 16.93 -0.19
CA VAL A 5 22.16 17.62 -0.56
C VAL A 5 22.40 17.63 -2.08
N GLY A 6 21.40 17.25 -2.88
CA GLY A 6 21.54 17.14 -4.33
C GLY A 6 21.60 18.50 -5.03
N LYS A 7 21.93 18.45 -6.34
CA LYS A 7 21.94 19.62 -7.24
C LYS A 7 20.55 20.25 -7.32
N ASN A 8 20.47 21.46 -7.87
CA ASN A 8 19.19 22.11 -8.14
C ASN A 8 18.28 21.17 -8.97
N VAL A 9 17.09 20.87 -8.46
CA VAL A 9 16.11 19.99 -9.12
C VAL A 9 14.88 20.80 -9.47
N MET A 10 14.59 20.86 -10.76
CA MET A 10 13.32 21.34 -11.28
C MET A 10 12.45 20.13 -11.62
N LEU A 11 11.22 20.11 -11.11
CA LEU A 11 10.24 19.07 -11.39
C LEU A 11 9.10 19.62 -12.24
N HIS A 12 8.67 18.85 -13.23
CA HIS A 12 7.58 19.25 -14.13
C HIS A 12 6.33 18.43 -13.84
N TYR A 13 5.23 19.11 -13.50
CA TYR A 13 3.95 18.51 -13.14
C TYR A 13 3.01 18.44 -14.35
N TYR A 14 2.39 17.27 -14.52
CA TYR A 14 1.40 16.95 -15.53
C TYR A 14 0.15 16.34 -14.89
N ASP A 15 -1.02 16.69 -15.41
CA ASP A 15 -2.31 16.07 -15.11
C ASP A 15 -2.58 14.95 -16.12
N VAL A 16 -2.95 13.78 -15.62
CA VAL A 16 -3.22 12.56 -16.38
C VAL A 16 -4.71 12.25 -16.31
N ARG A 17 -5.36 12.14 -17.46
CA ARG A 17 -6.80 11.84 -17.58
C ARG A 17 -7.03 10.62 -18.45
N PHE A 18 -8.01 9.80 -18.06
CA PHE A 18 -8.37 8.58 -18.77
C PHE A 18 -9.75 8.75 -19.40
N ASN A 19 -9.88 8.36 -20.67
CA ASN A 19 -11.12 8.42 -21.43
C ASN A 19 -11.32 7.09 -22.17
N PRO A 20 -12.30 6.25 -21.80
CA PRO A 20 -13.23 6.41 -20.68
C PRO A 20 -12.56 6.27 -19.31
N ASP A 21 -13.28 6.64 -18.26
CA ASP A 21 -12.81 6.49 -16.87
C ASP A 21 -12.41 5.04 -16.56
N VAL A 22 -11.28 4.90 -15.88
CA VAL A 22 -10.73 3.61 -15.44
C VAL A 22 -10.97 3.45 -13.95
N ASN A 23 -11.31 2.22 -13.52
CA ASN A 23 -11.44 1.91 -12.10
C ASN A 23 -10.14 2.28 -11.36
N ARG A 24 -10.25 3.00 -10.24
CA ARG A 24 -9.11 3.48 -9.45
C ARG A 24 -8.06 2.41 -9.12
N LYS A 25 -8.48 1.16 -8.91
CA LYS A 25 -7.56 0.04 -8.64
C LYS A 25 -6.65 -0.32 -9.82
N ASN A 26 -7.07 0.03 -11.05
CA ASN A 26 -6.41 -0.36 -12.29
C ASN A 26 -5.71 0.83 -12.98
N ILE A 27 -5.81 2.05 -12.44
CA ILE A 27 -5.26 3.27 -13.06
C ILE A 27 -3.75 3.13 -13.29
N PHE A 28 -3.02 2.73 -12.26
CA PHE A 28 -1.56 2.58 -12.33
C PHE A 28 -1.15 1.57 -13.40
N ASP A 29 -1.69 0.36 -13.34
CA ASP A 29 -1.37 -0.70 -14.30
C ASP A 29 -1.74 -0.33 -15.74
N THR A 30 -2.89 0.35 -15.91
CA THR A 30 -3.35 0.82 -17.21
C THR A 30 -2.41 1.87 -17.80
N PHE A 31 -2.00 2.84 -16.98
CA PHE A 31 -1.01 3.84 -17.37
C PHE A 31 0.32 3.18 -17.73
N MET A 32 0.83 2.30 -16.88
CA MET A 32 2.13 1.67 -17.06
C MET A 32 2.19 0.84 -18.34
N ARG A 33 1.13 0.12 -18.70
CA ARG A 33 1.06 -0.62 -19.98
C ARG A 33 1.19 0.31 -21.18
N ALA A 34 0.40 1.38 -21.23
CA ALA A 34 0.44 2.35 -22.32
C ALA A 34 1.78 3.11 -22.39
N TYR A 35 2.34 3.45 -21.23
CA TYR A 35 3.63 4.13 -21.11
C TYR A 35 4.78 3.24 -21.59
N LEU A 36 4.81 1.96 -21.19
CA LEU A 36 5.89 1.04 -21.56
C LEU A 36 5.99 0.80 -23.06
N GLU A 37 4.86 0.79 -23.79
CA GLU A 37 4.83 0.68 -25.26
C GLU A 37 5.51 1.88 -25.96
N ARG A 38 5.59 3.03 -25.29
CA ARG A 38 6.12 4.29 -25.85
C ARG A 38 7.19 4.93 -24.98
N LYS A 39 7.88 4.13 -24.15
CA LYS A 39 8.82 4.61 -23.13
C LYS A 39 9.90 5.53 -23.69
N SER A 40 10.38 5.26 -24.90
CA SER A 40 11.41 6.06 -25.58
C SER A 40 10.98 7.50 -25.90
N GLU A 41 9.68 7.78 -25.88
CA GLU A 41 9.15 9.12 -26.12
C GLU A 41 9.13 10.02 -24.86
N PHE A 42 9.49 9.48 -23.69
CA PHE A 42 9.38 10.14 -22.40
C PHE A 42 10.74 10.28 -21.72
N PRO A 43 10.97 11.36 -20.94
CA PRO A 43 12.06 11.42 -19.99
C PRO A 43 11.79 10.49 -18.79
N ASP A 44 12.63 10.56 -17.76
CA ASP A 44 12.31 9.92 -16.49
C ASP A 44 11.06 10.56 -15.88
N ILE A 45 10.08 9.71 -15.57
CA ILE A 45 8.78 10.09 -15.03
C ILE A 45 8.47 9.32 -13.75
N ALA A 46 7.60 9.90 -12.94
CA ALA A 46 6.96 9.27 -11.81
C ALA A 46 5.45 9.53 -11.86
N PHE A 47 4.66 8.47 -11.78
CA PHE A 47 3.19 8.55 -11.76
C PHE A 47 2.64 8.09 -10.42
N ASP A 48 1.72 8.86 -9.85
CA ASP A 48 1.20 8.61 -8.50
C ASP A 48 0.16 7.47 -8.41
N GLY A 49 -0.28 6.96 -9.56
CA GLY A 49 -1.34 5.95 -9.65
C GLY A 49 -2.76 6.51 -9.60
N ILE A 50 -2.93 7.82 -9.71
CA ILE A 50 -4.24 8.51 -9.70
C ILE A 50 -4.35 9.42 -10.93
N ASN A 51 -3.70 10.58 -10.90
CA ASN A 51 -3.80 11.59 -11.96
C ASN A 51 -2.58 12.53 -12.02
N MET A 52 -1.58 12.36 -11.15
CA MET A 52 -0.42 13.25 -11.10
C MET A 52 0.80 12.54 -11.66
N LEU A 53 1.39 13.14 -12.69
CA LEU A 53 2.67 12.73 -13.25
C LEU A 53 3.71 13.82 -13.04
N VAL A 54 4.89 13.42 -12.62
CA VAL A 54 6.05 14.28 -12.44
C VAL A 54 7.16 13.80 -13.38
N ALA A 55 7.88 14.73 -14.01
CA ALA A 55 8.97 14.42 -14.91
C ALA A 55 10.24 15.21 -14.57
N SER A 56 11.40 14.61 -14.85
CA SER A 56 12.72 15.24 -14.69
C SER A 56 13.01 16.30 -15.75
N GLN A 57 12.33 16.23 -16.90
CA GLN A 57 12.44 17.19 -18.00
C GLN A 57 11.06 17.51 -18.56
N LYS A 58 10.87 18.75 -19.01
CA LYS A 58 9.63 19.17 -19.67
C LYS A 58 9.52 18.52 -21.05
N PHE A 59 8.38 17.87 -21.30
CA PHE A 59 7.98 17.36 -22.61
C PHE A 59 6.61 17.93 -23.03
N PRO A 60 6.28 17.93 -24.34
CA PRO A 60 4.98 18.37 -24.85
C PRO A 60 3.82 17.51 -24.33
N ASN A 61 2.59 18.04 -24.36
CA ASN A 61 1.41 17.24 -24.05
C ASN A 61 1.35 15.98 -24.94
N LYS A 62 0.94 14.86 -24.37
CA LYS A 62 0.86 13.56 -25.06
C LYS A 62 -0.49 12.92 -24.84
N SER A 63 -0.90 12.11 -25.80
CA SER A 63 -2.08 11.26 -25.71
C SER A 63 -1.67 9.83 -26.05
N LEU A 64 -1.83 8.92 -25.09
CA LEU A 64 -1.53 7.50 -25.27
C LEU A 64 -2.84 6.74 -25.52
N LYS A 65 -2.78 5.67 -26.30
CA LYS A 65 -3.93 4.81 -26.58
C LYS A 65 -3.60 3.39 -26.19
N LEU A 66 -4.51 2.75 -25.46
CA LEU A 66 -4.38 1.35 -25.04
C LEU A 66 -5.64 0.57 -25.44
N GLY A 67 -5.44 -0.64 -25.97
CA GLY A 67 -6.53 -1.52 -26.38
C GLY A 67 -6.94 -1.37 -27.85
N LYS A 68 -7.55 -2.43 -28.40
CA LYS A 68 -7.99 -2.49 -29.81
C LYS A 68 -9.52 -2.35 -29.95
N GLU A 69 -10.28 -3.01 -29.09
CA GLU A 69 -11.75 -3.00 -29.15
C GLU A 69 -12.38 -1.92 -28.27
N ARG A 70 -11.87 -1.73 -27.06
CA ARG A 70 -12.20 -0.60 -26.17
C ARG A 70 -10.96 0.24 -25.99
N VAL A 71 -10.81 1.25 -26.85
CA VAL A 71 -9.66 2.15 -26.81
C VAL A 71 -9.78 3.06 -25.59
N ILE A 72 -8.85 2.91 -24.65
CA ILE A 72 -8.65 3.85 -23.55
C ILE A 72 -7.62 4.88 -24.03
N THR A 73 -8.03 6.14 -24.02
CA THR A 73 -7.17 7.29 -24.30
C THR A 73 -6.67 7.85 -22.98
N ILE A 74 -5.37 8.11 -22.88
CA ILE A 74 -4.72 8.66 -21.70
C ILE A 74 -4.09 9.99 -22.09
N ASP A 75 -4.69 11.09 -21.65
CA ASP A 75 -4.25 12.44 -21.97
C ASP A 75 -3.36 12.98 -20.86
N ILE A 76 -2.12 13.35 -21.21
CA ILE A 76 -1.09 13.86 -20.31
C ILE A 76 -0.87 15.34 -20.65
N SER A 77 -1.31 16.21 -19.74
CA SER A 77 -1.33 17.66 -19.94
C SER A 77 -0.40 18.38 -18.98
N TYR A 78 0.56 19.16 -19.50
CA TYR A 78 1.45 19.98 -18.68
C TYR A 78 0.66 20.99 -17.85
N LYS A 79 1.06 21.16 -16.59
CA LYS A 79 0.45 22.11 -15.66
C LYS A 79 1.45 23.16 -15.20
N ASN A 80 2.55 22.75 -14.56
CA ASN A 80 3.51 23.70 -14.01
C ASN A 80 4.91 23.10 -13.82
N SER A 81 5.89 23.94 -13.49
CA SER A 81 7.23 23.54 -13.06
C SER A 81 7.50 24.07 -11.66
N TYR A 82 8.22 23.29 -10.86
CA TYR A 82 8.51 23.56 -9.46
C TYR A 82 10.01 23.44 -9.22
N ASP A 83 10.65 24.53 -8.81
CA ASP A 83 12.07 24.55 -8.47
C ASP A 83 12.22 24.23 -6.97
N MET A 84 12.89 23.11 -6.64
CA MET A 84 13.05 22.70 -5.25
C MET A 84 13.88 23.67 -4.41
N ASN A 85 14.52 24.70 -4.99
CA ASN A 85 15.17 25.79 -4.26
C ASN A 85 14.24 26.95 -3.88
N ASP A 86 12.98 26.93 -4.31
CA ASP A 86 12.01 27.99 -3.98
C ASP A 86 11.68 28.05 -2.49
N PHE A 87 12.10 27.06 -1.68
CA PHE A 87 11.86 27.06 -0.23
C PHE A 87 12.46 28.29 0.48
N ASN A 88 13.54 28.87 -0.06
CA ASN A 88 14.15 30.08 0.49
C ASN A 88 13.42 31.38 0.12
N LYS A 89 12.43 31.32 -0.78
CA LYS A 89 11.73 32.49 -1.34
C LYS A 89 10.41 32.80 -0.63
N GLY A 90 10.03 32.03 0.40
CA GLY A 90 8.78 32.23 1.15
C GLY A 90 7.51 31.90 0.35
N VAL A 91 7.61 31.09 -0.71
CA VAL A 91 6.49 30.64 -1.55
C VAL A 91 5.81 29.43 -0.90
N ASP A 92 4.52 29.19 -1.20
CA ASP A 92 3.85 27.95 -0.81
C ASP A 92 4.53 26.72 -1.46
N MET A 93 5.09 25.86 -0.61
CA MET A 93 5.84 24.67 -1.01
C MET A 93 4.99 23.40 -1.07
N SER A 94 3.66 23.50 -0.87
CA SER A 94 2.77 22.34 -0.84
C SER A 94 2.87 21.49 -2.11
N GLN A 95 2.89 22.12 -3.28
CA GLN A 95 3.03 21.43 -4.57
C GLN A 95 4.44 20.86 -4.79
N HIS A 96 5.48 21.48 -4.23
CA HIS A 96 6.84 20.96 -4.30
C HIS A 96 6.96 19.66 -3.51
N ILE A 97 6.42 19.64 -2.29
CA ILE A 97 6.35 18.43 -1.45
C ILE A 97 5.55 17.35 -2.18
N GLN A 98 4.39 17.70 -2.74
CA GLN A 98 3.55 16.76 -3.47
C GLN A 98 4.29 16.11 -4.65
N CYS A 99 5.03 16.89 -5.45
CA CYS A 99 5.84 16.34 -6.55
C CYS A 99 6.89 15.33 -6.05
N LEU A 100 7.56 15.62 -4.93
CA LEU A 100 8.52 14.69 -4.35
C LEU A 100 7.85 13.42 -3.78
N GLU A 101 6.67 13.56 -3.17
CA GLU A 101 5.89 12.41 -2.70
C GLU A 101 5.42 11.51 -3.85
N VAL A 102 5.10 12.08 -5.02
CA VAL A 102 4.77 11.29 -6.22
C VAL A 102 5.95 10.42 -6.65
N ILE A 103 7.17 10.96 -6.61
CA ILE A 103 8.39 10.19 -6.93
C ILE A 103 8.54 9.00 -5.97
N CYS A 104 8.39 9.24 -4.67
CA CYS A 104 8.43 8.18 -3.67
C CYS A 104 7.33 7.13 -3.90
N ARG A 105 6.08 7.56 -4.13
CA ARG A 105 4.94 6.66 -4.34
C ARG A 105 5.10 5.84 -5.60
N TYR A 106 5.61 6.43 -6.67
CA TYR A 106 5.90 5.72 -7.90
C TYR A 106 6.89 4.58 -7.68
N TRP A 107 7.99 4.87 -6.97
CA TRP A 107 8.97 3.83 -6.62
C TRP A 107 8.35 2.72 -5.76
N GLN A 108 7.53 3.08 -4.78
CA GLN A 108 6.83 2.11 -3.93
C GLN A 108 5.92 1.19 -4.74
N LEU A 109 5.09 1.75 -5.65
CA LEU A 109 4.16 1.00 -6.49
C LEU A 109 4.88 -0.02 -7.39
N LEU A 110 6.12 0.27 -7.79
CA LEU A 110 6.92 -0.61 -8.64
C LEU A 110 7.65 -1.72 -7.87
N ASN A 111 8.06 -1.47 -6.63
CA ASN A 111 9.07 -2.30 -5.96
C ASN A 111 8.60 -2.95 -4.66
N ALA A 112 7.47 -2.54 -4.10
CA ALA A 112 7.13 -2.91 -2.73
C ALA A 112 5.62 -3.07 -2.48
N VAL A 113 5.30 -3.76 -1.38
CA VAL A 113 3.96 -3.75 -0.81
C VAL A 113 3.84 -2.47 0.02
N SER A 114 2.96 -1.56 -0.41
CA SER A 114 2.74 -0.29 0.27
C SER A 114 1.46 -0.31 1.10
N ASP A 115 1.54 0.20 2.32
CA ASP A 115 0.40 0.55 3.16
C ASP A 115 0.54 2.01 3.57
N ARG A 116 -0.15 2.89 2.84
CA ARG A 116 -0.08 4.35 2.99
C ARG A 116 1.35 4.88 2.83
N GLN A 117 2.01 5.22 3.94
CA GLN A 117 3.39 5.73 3.98
C GLN A 117 4.41 4.67 4.41
N LYS A 118 3.95 3.43 4.62
CA LYS A 118 4.78 2.29 5.00
C LYS A 118 5.05 1.44 3.78
N VAL A 119 6.26 0.92 3.72
CA VAL A 119 6.77 0.15 2.59
C VAL A 119 7.38 -1.12 3.13
N PHE A 120 6.92 -2.25 2.63
CA PHE A 120 7.35 -3.58 3.05
C PHE A 120 7.85 -4.35 1.85
N GLU A 121 8.89 -5.14 2.06
CA GLU A 121 9.33 -6.12 1.08
C GLU A 121 8.31 -7.27 0.97
N ASN A 122 8.38 -8.03 -0.13
CA ASN A 122 7.45 -9.15 -0.29
C ASN A 122 7.83 -10.38 0.56
N LYS A 123 9.01 -10.39 1.18
CA LYS A 123 9.45 -11.46 2.08
C LYS A 123 8.80 -11.37 3.47
N SER A 124 8.80 -12.49 4.19
CA SER A 124 8.48 -12.54 5.63
C SER A 124 9.77 -12.39 6.43
N ASP A 125 9.73 -11.62 7.52
CA ASP A 125 10.86 -11.44 8.46
C ASP A 125 10.67 -12.23 9.76
N GLY A 126 9.56 -12.95 9.89
CA GLY A 126 9.26 -13.79 11.04
C GLY A 126 7.79 -14.20 11.06
N GLU A 127 7.45 -15.13 11.94
CA GLU A 127 6.06 -15.58 12.11
C GLU A 127 5.46 -15.00 13.39
N VAL A 128 4.27 -14.38 13.28
CA VAL A 128 3.50 -13.92 14.44
C VAL A 128 2.54 -15.01 14.91
N SER A 129 1.92 -15.72 13.96
CA SER A 129 1.02 -16.85 14.23
C SER A 129 1.06 -17.88 13.10
N SER A 130 0.20 -18.89 13.21
CA SER A 130 0.04 -19.94 12.20
C SER A 130 -0.35 -19.38 10.82
N ILE A 131 -1.04 -18.24 10.77
CA ILE A 131 -1.57 -17.61 9.54
C ILE A 131 -1.04 -16.18 9.29
N ILE A 132 -0.27 -15.61 10.22
CA ILE A 132 0.24 -14.23 10.13
C ILE A 132 1.77 -14.22 10.11
N ASP A 133 2.31 -13.61 9.06
CA ASP A 133 3.72 -13.24 8.93
C ASP A 133 3.96 -11.81 9.47
N LEU A 134 5.09 -11.61 10.13
CA LEU A 134 5.64 -10.30 10.43
C LEU A 134 6.42 -9.80 9.22
N LYS A 135 6.13 -8.58 8.80
CA LYS A 135 6.96 -7.84 7.85
C LYS A 135 7.55 -6.61 8.51
N ILE A 136 8.85 -6.45 8.36
CA ILE A 136 9.61 -5.28 8.78
C ILE A 136 9.81 -4.42 7.54
N GLY A 137 9.51 -3.14 7.68
CA GLY A 137 9.55 -2.18 6.60
C GLY A 137 9.98 -0.81 7.07
N LEU A 138 9.77 0.17 6.21
CA LEU A 138 10.08 1.58 6.48
C LEU A 138 8.82 2.41 6.33
N ALA A 139 8.53 3.24 7.33
CA ALA A 139 7.64 4.38 7.19
C ALA A 139 8.47 5.58 6.75
N HIS A 140 8.03 6.30 5.73
CA HIS A 140 8.73 7.53 5.33
C HIS A 140 7.79 8.63 4.87
N ASN A 141 8.21 9.87 5.11
CA ASN A 141 7.58 11.06 4.57
C ASN A 141 8.59 12.16 4.29
N ILE A 142 8.22 13.08 3.42
CA ILE A 142 9.03 14.23 3.08
C ILE A 142 8.55 15.41 3.91
N LYS A 143 9.47 16.03 4.66
CA LYS A 143 9.18 17.20 5.47
C LYS A 143 10.00 18.37 4.97
N LEU A 144 9.36 19.52 4.86
CA LEU A 144 10.06 20.79 4.70
C LEU A 144 10.38 21.37 6.08
N THR A 145 11.60 21.85 6.24
CA THR A 145 12.07 22.57 7.43
C THR A 145 12.69 23.89 6.99
N SER A 146 13.08 24.75 7.94
CA SER A 146 13.83 25.98 7.66
C SER A 146 15.16 25.74 6.93
N CYS A 147 15.71 24.53 7.02
CA CYS A 147 16.98 24.15 6.41
C CYS A 147 16.83 23.41 5.07
N GLY A 148 15.60 23.28 4.56
CA GLY A 148 15.26 22.58 3.32
C GLY A 148 14.47 21.29 3.53
N PHE A 149 14.47 20.44 2.50
CA PHE A 149 13.74 19.17 2.47
C PHE A 149 14.49 18.05 3.18
N TYR A 150 13.75 17.26 3.94
CA TYR A 150 14.24 16.09 4.66
C TYR A 150 13.36 14.89 4.37
N LEU A 151 14.01 13.74 4.19
CA LEU A 151 13.34 12.45 4.24
C LEU A 151 13.35 11.97 5.68
N ASN A 152 12.17 11.96 6.30
CA ASN A 152 11.97 11.31 7.59
C ASN A 152 11.72 9.82 7.34
N VAL A 153 12.44 8.96 8.04
CA VAL A 153 12.36 7.51 7.89
C VAL A 153 12.35 6.90 9.27
N ASP A 154 11.38 6.03 9.52
CA ASP A 154 11.22 5.27 10.74
C ASP A 154 10.99 3.80 10.40
N THR A 155 11.40 2.89 11.28
CA THR A 155 11.10 1.46 11.12
C THR A 155 9.61 1.21 11.31
N ALA A 156 9.02 0.38 10.45
CA ALA A 156 7.63 -0.02 10.52
C ALA A 156 7.50 -1.54 10.66
N PHE A 157 6.49 -1.98 11.40
CA PHE A 157 6.14 -3.38 11.57
C PHE A 157 4.68 -3.56 11.22
N ALA A 158 4.35 -4.64 10.51
CA ALA A 158 2.97 -5.00 10.21
C ALA A 158 2.82 -6.52 10.08
N GLY A 159 1.66 -7.02 10.49
CA GLY A 159 1.25 -8.39 10.27
C GLY A 159 0.55 -8.53 8.91
N PHE A 160 0.96 -9.52 8.12
CA PHE A 160 0.34 -9.87 6.85
C PHE A 160 -0.13 -11.32 6.90
N TYR A 161 -1.22 -11.64 6.20
CA TYR A 161 -1.59 -13.04 6.00
C TYR A 161 -0.49 -13.77 5.21
N LYS A 162 -0.16 -14.98 5.66
CA LYS A 162 0.73 -15.88 4.93
C LYS A 162 0.17 -16.14 3.53
N SER A 163 1.04 -16.22 2.53
CA SER A 163 0.66 -16.59 1.17
C SER A 163 0.46 -18.11 1.03
N ILE A 164 -0.57 -18.63 1.69
CA ILE A 164 -0.93 -20.05 1.73
C ILE A 164 -2.35 -20.29 1.20
N PRO A 165 -2.69 -21.52 0.76
CA PRO A 165 -4.05 -21.86 0.33
C PRO A 165 -5.08 -21.58 1.44
N LEU A 166 -6.29 -21.15 1.03
CA LEU A 166 -7.38 -20.84 1.97
C LEU A 166 -7.75 -22.04 2.86
N THR A 167 -7.66 -23.25 2.33
CA THR A 167 -7.90 -24.48 3.11
C THR A 167 -6.93 -24.61 4.28
N GLN A 168 -5.64 -24.31 4.07
CA GLN A 168 -4.63 -24.32 5.13
C GLN A 168 -4.86 -23.21 6.16
N VAL A 169 -5.34 -22.04 5.74
CA VAL A 169 -5.75 -20.97 6.67
C VAL A 169 -6.85 -21.46 7.60
N ILE A 170 -7.88 -22.11 7.06
CA ILE A 170 -9.01 -22.63 7.84
C ILE A 170 -8.53 -23.69 8.83
N GLU A 171 -7.73 -24.67 8.38
CA GLU A 171 -7.16 -25.71 9.23
C GLU A 171 -6.32 -25.12 10.37
N ALA A 172 -5.46 -24.14 10.06
CA ALA A 172 -4.61 -23.46 11.03
C ALA A 172 -5.45 -22.76 12.12
N ILE A 173 -6.51 -22.06 11.75
CA ILE A 173 -7.45 -21.42 12.69
C ILE A 173 -8.13 -22.45 13.60
N PHE A 174 -8.59 -23.58 13.04
CA PHE A 174 -9.21 -24.64 13.84
C PHE A 174 -8.23 -25.26 14.85
N LEU A 175 -7.00 -25.51 14.44
CA LEU A 175 -5.96 -26.07 15.31
C LEU A 175 -5.57 -25.10 16.43
N GLU A 176 -5.46 -23.82 16.12
CA GLU A 176 -5.10 -22.78 17.09
C GLU A 176 -6.19 -22.60 18.16
N ASN A 177 -7.46 -22.59 17.76
CA ASN A 177 -8.60 -22.57 18.69
C ASN A 177 -8.65 -23.80 19.61
N LYS A 178 -8.37 -25.00 19.08
CA LYS A 178 -8.28 -26.22 19.92
C LYS A 178 -7.18 -26.11 20.97
N ARG A 179 -6.01 -25.56 20.62
CA ARG A 179 -4.89 -25.39 21.57
C ARG A 179 -5.20 -24.37 22.67
N LEU A 180 -5.92 -23.29 22.35
CA LEU A 180 -6.33 -22.30 23.35
C LEU A 180 -7.33 -22.87 24.36
N ASN A 181 -8.30 -23.67 23.88
CA ASN A 181 -9.29 -24.33 24.73
C ASN A 181 -8.72 -25.46 25.61
N GLN A 182 -7.50 -25.94 25.30
CA GLN A 182 -6.81 -26.98 26.05
C GLN A 182 -5.80 -26.43 27.06
N ARG A 183 -5.65 -25.11 27.18
CA ARG A 183 -4.82 -24.53 28.25
C ARG A 183 -5.56 -24.73 29.57
N PRO A 184 -5.08 -25.58 30.50
CA PRO A 184 -5.70 -25.67 31.81
C PRO A 184 -5.59 -24.30 32.47
N ASP A 185 -6.72 -23.75 32.89
CA ASP A 185 -6.75 -22.56 33.71
C ASP A 185 -5.89 -22.84 34.96
N ARG A 186 -4.70 -22.24 35.02
CA ARG A 186 -3.84 -22.27 36.22
C ARG A 186 -4.36 -21.31 37.31
N ARG A 187 -5.60 -20.85 37.17
CA ARG A 187 -6.38 -20.19 38.21
C ARG A 187 -7.54 -21.13 38.50
N ASP A 188 -7.43 -21.86 39.61
CA ASP A 188 -8.53 -22.41 40.41
C ASP A 188 -8.15 -23.76 41.02
N GLY A 189 -7.10 -23.74 41.85
CA GLY A 189 -7.05 -24.62 43.00
C GLY A 189 -7.97 -24.07 44.09
N ASN A 190 -9.28 -24.34 44.00
CA ASN A 190 -10.29 -24.38 45.09
C ASN A 190 -11.70 -23.87 44.71
N ASN A 191 -12.33 -24.32 43.61
CA ASN A 191 -13.80 -24.15 43.52
C ASN A 191 -14.55 -25.15 42.62
N SER A 192 -13.98 -26.33 42.37
CA SER A 192 -14.64 -27.39 41.59
C SER A 192 -15.66 -28.17 42.43
N ARG A 193 -16.81 -27.57 42.79
CA ARG A 193 -17.94 -28.37 43.34
C ARG A 193 -19.37 -27.84 43.18
N ARG A 194 -19.68 -26.81 42.39
CA ARG A 194 -21.06 -26.24 42.37
C ARG A 194 -21.64 -25.73 41.04
N ARG A 195 -21.24 -26.22 39.87
CA ARG A 195 -21.84 -25.77 38.59
C ARG A 195 -21.98 -26.87 37.53
N ASP A 196 -22.51 -28.04 37.92
CA ASP A 196 -22.96 -29.09 36.97
C ASP A 196 -24.49 -29.09 36.76
N GLU A 197 -25.15 -27.94 36.94
CA GLU A 197 -26.55 -27.78 36.54
C GLU A 197 -26.63 -26.52 35.68
N TYR A 198 -27.18 -26.68 34.47
CA TYR A 198 -27.33 -25.67 33.41
C TYR A 198 -26.07 -25.36 32.58
N VAL A 199 -25.77 -26.17 31.55
CA VAL A 199 -25.68 -25.73 30.14
C VAL A 199 -25.60 -27.00 29.26
N ASP A 200 -26.74 -27.53 28.83
CA ASP A 200 -26.76 -28.48 27.69
C ASP A 200 -27.99 -28.26 26.78
N LEU A 201 -28.36 -26.99 26.57
CA LEU A 201 -29.47 -26.61 25.69
C LEU A 201 -29.02 -26.26 24.26
N SER A 202 -27.72 -26.20 23.99
CA SER A 202 -27.19 -25.86 22.66
C SER A 202 -26.91 -27.07 21.77
N ARG A 203 -26.74 -28.27 22.36
CA ARG A 203 -26.51 -29.52 21.60
C ARG A 203 -27.79 -30.09 20.99
N GLU A 204 -28.92 -30.02 21.69
CA GLU A 204 -30.21 -30.50 21.16
C GLU A 204 -30.74 -29.65 20.00
N TYR A 205 -30.45 -28.35 19.99
CA TYR A 205 -30.95 -27.45 18.94
C TYR A 205 -30.22 -27.66 17.59
N LEU A 206 -28.93 -28.02 17.63
CA LEU A 206 -28.15 -28.29 16.41
C LEU A 206 -28.47 -29.64 15.77
N MET A 207 -28.80 -30.67 16.57
CA MET A 207 -29.20 -31.97 15.99
C MET A 207 -30.57 -31.95 15.32
N LYS A 208 -31.50 -31.10 15.78
CA LYS A 208 -32.80 -30.92 15.12
C LYS A 208 -32.74 -30.17 13.79
N ILE A 209 -31.74 -29.31 13.59
CA ILE A 209 -31.61 -28.50 12.36
C ILE A 209 -30.95 -29.29 11.21
N PHE A 210 -30.06 -30.25 11.52
CA PHE A 210 -29.28 -30.95 10.49
C PHE A 210 -29.78 -32.33 10.08
N GLY A 211 -30.86 -32.85 10.67
CA GLY A 211 -31.57 -34.02 10.15
C GLY A 211 -30.68 -35.23 9.83
N ILE A 212 -29.84 -35.64 10.79
CA ILE A 212 -29.07 -36.89 10.71
C ILE A 212 -29.66 -37.85 11.74
N ILE A 213 -30.43 -38.83 11.25
CA ILE A 213 -30.63 -40.12 11.92
C ILE A 213 -29.51 -41.03 11.45
#